data_AF-A0A2P9H5B5-F1
#
_entry.id   AF-A0A2P9H5B5-F1
#
_cell.length_a   1.000
_cell.length_b   1.000
_cell.length_c   1.000
_cell.angle_alpha   90.00
_cell.angle_beta   90.00
_cell.angle_gamma   90.00
#
_symmetry.space_group_name_H-M   'P 1'
#
loop_
_entity.id
_entity.type
_entity.pdbx_description
1 polymer ?
#
loop_
_entity_poly.entity_id
_entity_poly.type
_entity_poly.pdbx_seq_one_letter_code
_entity_poly.pdbx_strand_id
1 'polypeptide(L)'
;MRTMPWPPVRSNARLALFLCALAFVGSAQAQWVWRDASGNTTFSDSPPPAGVAPSNILRQPTVESSTDTNSNTPASSNRSDASSAPSANLRADGSAPAPAAAPTDQANKPPAGAKTPAEQEADFRKRLAEREKAEQKEAEDETKATQRNAACNQAKTYLQMLEEGTRLLRPDAEGNRNFLDDDQRAAEVQKTQDVIAKNC
;
A
#
# COMPACT_ATOMS: atom_id res chain seq x y z
N MET A 1 -24.21 -10.22 68.98
CA MET A 1 -22.87 -10.27 68.35
C MET A 1 -22.83 -9.22 67.23
N ARG A 2 -21.77 -8.42 67.17
CA ARG A 2 -21.67 -7.13 66.47
C ARG A 2 -21.63 -7.27 64.94
N THR A 3 -22.42 -6.48 64.22
CA THR A 3 -22.23 -6.19 62.79
C THR A 3 -21.22 -5.05 62.64
N MET A 4 -20.08 -5.28 61.96
CA MET A 4 -19.14 -4.22 61.61
C MET A 4 -19.57 -3.54 60.29
N PRO A 5 -19.57 -2.20 60.20
CA PRO A 5 -19.76 -1.51 58.92
C PRO A 5 -18.43 -1.40 58.16
N TRP A 6 -18.47 -1.64 56.86
CA TRP A 6 -17.34 -1.48 55.92
C TRP A 6 -17.07 0.01 55.69
N PRO A 7 -15.81 0.49 55.68
CA PRO A 7 -15.51 1.90 55.42
C PRO A 7 -15.75 2.29 53.94
N PRO A 8 -16.14 3.55 53.67
CA PRO A 8 -16.31 4.05 52.30
C PRO A 8 -14.95 4.31 51.64
N VAL A 9 -14.74 3.72 50.47
CA VAL A 9 -13.57 3.95 49.62
C VAL A 9 -13.65 5.39 49.08
N ARG A 10 -12.70 6.23 49.49
CA ARG A 10 -12.61 7.64 49.07
C ARG A 10 -12.21 7.75 47.60
N SER A 11 -12.80 8.77 46.96
CA SER A 11 -12.76 9.14 45.54
C SER A 11 -11.34 9.42 44.98
N ASN A 12 -10.55 8.36 44.77
CA ASN A 12 -9.25 8.43 44.04
C ASN A 12 -9.31 7.71 42.68
N ALA A 13 -10.45 7.11 42.33
CA ALA A 13 -10.62 6.35 41.10
C ALA A 13 -10.44 7.18 39.82
N ARG A 14 -10.76 8.48 39.86
CA ARG A 14 -10.62 9.38 38.70
C ARG A 14 -9.17 9.74 38.36
N LEU A 15 -8.29 9.83 39.36
CA LEU A 15 -6.86 10.08 39.15
C LEU A 15 -6.14 8.82 38.64
N ALA A 16 -6.54 7.64 39.14
CA ALA A 16 -6.02 6.36 38.66
C ALA A 16 -6.43 6.06 37.20
N LEU A 17 -7.64 6.45 36.79
CA LEU A 17 -8.12 6.30 35.42
C LEU A 17 -7.40 7.21 34.42
N PHE A 18 -7.05 8.45 34.82
CA PHE A 18 -6.27 9.36 33.98
C PHE A 18 -4.80 8.94 33.83
N LEU A 19 -4.19 8.38 34.88
CA LEU A 19 -2.82 7.87 34.84
C LEU A 19 -2.69 6.54 34.05
N CYS A 20 -3.71 5.68 34.05
CA CYS A 20 -3.76 4.50 33.17
C CYS A 20 -3.96 4.86 31.69
N ALA A 21 -4.61 5.97 31.36
CA ALA A 21 -4.86 6.38 29.98
C ALA A 21 -3.58 6.87 29.24
N LEU A 22 -2.57 7.38 29.96
CA LEU A 22 -1.31 7.83 29.36
C LEU A 22 -0.29 6.70 29.09
N ALA A 23 -0.51 5.48 29.61
CA ALA A 23 0.44 4.37 29.48
C ALA A 23 0.29 3.55 28.19
N PHE A 24 -0.61 3.93 27.25
CA PHE A 24 -0.93 3.14 26.05
C PHE A 24 -0.37 3.69 24.73
N VAL A 25 0.46 4.73 24.73
CA VAL A 25 1.12 5.25 23.51
C VAL A 25 2.49 4.61 23.36
N GLY A 26 2.53 3.44 22.72
CA GLY A 26 3.75 2.69 22.47
C GLY A 26 3.61 1.73 21.29
N SER A 27 3.22 2.23 20.11
CA SER A 27 3.37 1.49 18.85
C SER A 27 4.57 2.05 18.09
N ALA A 28 5.77 1.57 18.38
CA ALA A 28 6.91 1.77 17.49
C ALA A 28 6.74 0.79 16.31
N GLN A 29 5.96 1.19 15.31
CA GLN A 29 5.85 0.43 14.07
C GLN A 29 7.18 0.52 13.33
N ALA A 30 7.78 -0.63 13.08
CA ALA A 30 9.02 -0.71 12.35
C ALA A 30 8.72 -0.51 10.86
N GLN A 31 9.03 0.67 10.35
CA GLN A 31 8.76 1.04 8.97
C GLN A 31 9.81 0.45 8.04
N TRP A 32 9.35 -0.27 7.02
CA TRP A 32 10.19 -0.74 5.93
C TRP A 32 10.60 0.42 5.04
N VAL A 33 11.87 0.44 4.65
CA VAL A 33 12.41 1.43 3.73
C VAL A 33 13.16 0.71 2.63
N TRP A 34 12.77 0.94 1.38
CA TRP A 34 13.45 0.37 0.22
C TRP A 34 13.49 1.34 -0.96
N ARG A 35 14.33 1.05 -1.96
CA ARG A 35 14.37 1.74 -3.24
C ARG A 35 13.56 0.99 -4.29
N ASP A 36 12.67 1.69 -4.98
CA ASP A 36 11.87 1.13 -6.07
C ASP A 36 12.66 1.05 -7.40
N ALA A 37 12.05 0.47 -8.44
CA ALA A 37 12.69 0.33 -9.76
C ALA A 37 13.01 1.67 -10.44
N SER A 38 12.36 2.75 -10.00
CA SER A 38 12.57 4.12 -10.48
C SER A 38 13.68 4.84 -9.71
N GLY A 39 14.28 4.20 -8.71
CA GLY A 39 15.34 4.75 -7.88
C GLY A 39 14.87 5.64 -6.72
N ASN A 40 13.56 5.72 -6.49
CA ASN A 40 12.99 6.51 -5.41
C ASN A 40 12.92 5.71 -4.11
N THR A 41 13.04 6.39 -2.97
CA THR A 41 12.94 5.78 -1.64
C THR A 41 11.47 5.73 -1.20
N THR A 42 10.95 4.54 -0.93
CA THR A 42 9.58 4.31 -0.46
C THR A 42 9.59 3.85 0.99
N PHE A 43 8.65 4.37 1.80
CA PHE A 43 8.45 4.02 3.20
C PHE A 43 7.10 3.30 3.35
N SER A 44 7.08 2.10 3.95
CA SER A 44 5.85 1.32 4.11
C SER A 44 5.85 0.53 5.42
N ASP A 45 4.68 0.31 6.00
CA ASP A 45 4.53 -0.58 7.17
C ASP A 45 4.34 -2.05 6.76
N SER A 46 4.22 -2.34 5.46
CA SER A 46 4.16 -3.69 4.90
C SER A 46 5.50 -4.11 4.30
N PRO A 47 5.84 -5.41 4.27
CA PRO A 47 7.08 -5.89 3.67
C PRO A 47 7.16 -5.55 2.17
N PRO A 48 8.37 -5.35 1.62
CA PRO A 48 8.57 -5.07 0.21
C PRO A 48 8.01 -6.21 -0.65
N PRO A 49 7.34 -5.90 -1.76
CA PRO A 49 6.88 -6.92 -2.69
C PRO A 49 8.08 -7.69 -3.27
N ALA A 50 7.88 -8.96 -3.64
CA ALA A 50 8.94 -9.88 -4.09
C ALA A 50 9.76 -9.41 -5.32
N GLY A 51 9.32 -8.35 -6.01
CA GLY A 51 10.07 -7.71 -7.11
C GLY A 51 11.19 -6.76 -6.65
N VAL A 52 11.26 -6.39 -5.36
CA VAL A 52 12.32 -5.53 -4.82
C VAL A 52 13.50 -6.40 -4.37
N ALA A 53 14.66 -6.21 -5.00
CA ALA A 53 15.87 -6.96 -4.65
C ALA A 53 16.28 -6.72 -3.18
N PRO A 54 16.82 -7.73 -2.46
CA PRO A 54 17.23 -7.58 -1.06
C PRO A 54 18.21 -6.43 -0.81
N SER A 55 19.09 -6.15 -1.78
CA SER A 55 20.06 -5.04 -1.74
C SER A 55 19.42 -3.65 -1.77
N ASN A 56 18.18 -3.54 -2.23
CA ASN A 56 17.46 -2.27 -2.29
C ASN A 56 16.66 -2.01 -1.01
N ILE A 57 16.66 -2.94 -0.05
CA ILE A 57 15.98 -2.78 1.23
C ILE A 57 16.95 -2.13 2.21
N LEU A 58 16.72 -0.85 2.50
CA LEU A 58 17.58 -0.02 3.35
C LEU A 58 17.28 -0.21 4.84
N ARG A 59 16.04 -0.53 5.19
CA ARG A 59 15.62 -0.76 6.58
C ARG A 59 14.55 -1.83 6.66
N GLN A 60 14.80 -2.83 7.51
CA GLN A 60 13.85 -3.88 7.86
C GLN A 60 13.58 -3.83 9.37
N PRO A 61 12.35 -4.13 9.82
CA PRO A 61 12.08 -4.51 11.20
C PRO A 61 12.94 -5.69 11.59
N THR A 62 13.77 -5.56 12.61
CA THR A 62 14.63 -6.65 13.08
C THR A 62 13.77 -7.78 13.66
N VAL A 63 13.48 -8.79 12.84
CA VAL A 63 13.35 -10.18 13.28
C VAL A 63 14.51 -10.94 12.66
N GLU A 64 15.31 -11.54 13.52
CA GLU A 64 16.58 -12.19 13.24
C GLU A 64 16.49 -13.15 12.05
N SER A 65 16.99 -12.72 10.88
CA SER A 65 17.28 -13.63 9.78
C SER A 65 18.69 -14.18 10.00
N SER A 66 18.77 -15.20 10.86
CA SER A 66 19.96 -16.01 11.07
C SER A 66 20.09 -17.00 9.92
N THR A 67 21.01 -16.69 9.02
CA THR A 67 21.56 -17.62 8.02
C THR A 67 22.34 -18.74 8.72
N ASP A 68 22.32 -19.92 8.08
CA ASP A 68 23.36 -20.95 8.09
C ASP A 68 23.54 -21.86 9.32
N THR A 69 23.05 -23.10 9.18
CA THR A 69 23.67 -24.29 9.78
C THR A 69 24.37 -25.07 8.68
N ASN A 70 25.69 -24.89 8.55
CA ASN A 70 26.53 -26.03 8.22
C ASN A 70 27.94 -25.85 8.80
N SER A 71 28.29 -26.78 9.66
CA SER A 71 29.49 -26.79 10.50
C SER A 71 30.61 -27.55 9.80
N ASN A 72 31.81 -26.97 9.69
CA ASN A 72 33.07 -27.70 9.90
C ASN A 72 34.30 -26.77 10.04
N THR A 73 34.69 -26.54 11.30
CA THR A 73 36.02 -26.72 11.97
C THR A 73 37.36 -26.55 11.19
N PRO A 74 38.52 -26.32 11.88
CA PRO A 74 39.10 -25.00 12.18
C PRO A 74 40.61 -24.87 11.79
N ALA A 75 41.19 -23.70 12.14
CA ALA A 75 42.57 -23.48 12.61
C ALA A 75 43.56 -22.72 11.70
N SER A 76 44.43 -21.99 12.42
CA SER A 76 45.64 -21.26 12.04
C SER A 76 45.47 -19.95 11.28
N SER A 77 46.24 -18.88 11.50
CA SER A 77 47.12 -18.34 12.56
C SER A 77 47.93 -17.25 11.85
N ASN A 78 48.34 -16.20 12.57
CA ASN A 78 49.35 -15.21 12.17
C ASN A 78 48.96 -14.22 11.06
N ARG A 79 49.56 -13.02 10.97
CA ARG A 79 50.18 -12.06 11.89
C ARG A 79 50.56 -10.89 10.97
N SER A 80 50.40 -9.68 11.46
CA SER A 80 51.32 -8.54 11.30
C SER A 80 51.62 -7.94 9.91
N ASP A 81 51.65 -6.60 9.97
CA ASP A 81 52.55 -5.68 9.29
C ASP A 81 52.10 -4.97 8.00
N ALA A 82 51.73 -3.70 8.24
CA ALA A 82 52.45 -2.51 7.80
C ALA A 82 52.41 -2.11 6.31
N SER A 83 51.78 -0.94 6.11
CA SER A 83 52.34 0.26 5.46
C SER A 83 53.14 0.08 4.17
N SER A 84 52.66 0.66 3.08
CA SER A 84 53.32 1.74 2.33
C SER A 84 52.61 1.99 0.99
N ALA A 85 52.20 3.24 0.74
CA ALA A 85 52.11 3.76 -0.62
C ALA A 85 53.55 4.03 -1.15
N PRO A 86 53.80 4.14 -2.48
CA PRO A 86 53.53 5.40 -3.18
C PRO A 86 53.20 5.30 -4.69
N SER A 87 52.87 6.48 -5.25
CA SER A 87 52.60 6.87 -6.63
C SER A 87 53.62 6.40 -7.70
N ALA A 88 53.15 6.21 -8.95
CA ALA A 88 53.48 7.08 -10.10
C ALA A 88 52.99 6.53 -11.46
N ASN A 89 52.26 7.42 -12.17
CA ASN A 89 52.23 7.70 -13.62
C ASN A 89 52.17 6.57 -14.68
N LEU A 90 51.25 6.75 -15.63
CA LEU A 90 51.59 6.92 -17.06
C LEU A 90 50.47 7.66 -17.80
N ARG A 91 50.83 8.81 -18.38
CA ARG A 91 50.09 9.57 -19.40
C ARG A 91 50.55 9.12 -20.79
N ALA A 92 49.67 9.23 -21.77
CA ALA A 92 49.87 9.57 -23.20
C ALA A 92 48.65 9.04 -23.96
N ASP A 93 48.06 9.68 -24.96
CA ASP A 93 48.11 11.01 -25.60
C ASP A 93 46.98 10.94 -26.67
N GLY A 94 46.61 12.05 -27.31
CA GLY A 94 46.01 11.98 -28.65
C GLY A 94 44.64 12.62 -28.89
N SER A 95 44.69 13.93 -29.13
CA SER A 95 43.98 14.67 -30.20
C SER A 95 42.45 14.81 -30.23
N ALA A 96 42.04 16.07 -30.03
CA ALA A 96 40.92 16.72 -30.73
C ALA A 96 41.22 16.86 -32.24
N PRO A 97 40.20 17.13 -33.09
CA PRO A 97 39.82 18.53 -33.27
C PRO A 97 38.31 18.78 -33.42
N ALA A 98 37.89 19.97 -33.00
CA ALA A 98 36.70 20.66 -33.51
C ALA A 98 36.98 21.16 -34.95
N PRO A 99 35.93 21.42 -35.75
CA PRO A 99 35.57 22.83 -35.86
C PRO A 99 34.07 23.10 -35.90
N ALA A 100 33.77 24.35 -35.57
CA ALA A 100 32.48 25.00 -35.58
C ALA A 100 31.80 25.01 -36.96
N ALA A 101 30.48 24.88 -36.96
CA ALA A 101 29.59 25.64 -37.84
C ALA A 101 28.21 25.70 -37.18
N ALA A 102 27.92 26.80 -36.49
CA ALA A 102 26.56 27.17 -36.13
C ALA A 102 25.81 27.54 -37.43
N PRO A 103 24.59 27.03 -37.67
CA PRO A 103 23.73 27.61 -38.68
C PRO A 103 23.13 28.89 -38.10
N THR A 104 23.35 29.96 -38.83
CA THR A 104 22.77 31.28 -38.64
C THR A 104 21.25 31.23 -38.71
N ASP A 105 20.62 32.01 -37.83
CA ASP A 105 19.20 32.39 -37.88
C ASP A 105 18.85 32.97 -39.26
N GLN A 106 18.29 32.12 -40.12
CA GLN A 106 17.43 32.58 -41.20
C GLN A 106 16.00 32.54 -40.69
N ALA A 107 15.34 33.70 -40.78
CA ALA A 107 13.92 33.89 -40.56
C ALA A 107 13.10 32.82 -41.31
N ASN A 108 12.75 31.76 -40.58
CA ASN A 108 11.91 30.70 -41.07
C ASN A 108 10.47 31.21 -41.01
N LYS A 109 10.02 31.89 -42.07
CA LYS A 109 8.60 32.17 -42.26
C LYS A 109 7.90 30.80 -42.33
N PRO A 110 7.00 30.46 -41.38
CA PRO A 110 6.38 29.14 -41.38
C PRO A 110 5.67 28.89 -42.72
N PRO A 111 5.82 27.72 -43.35
CA PRO A 111 5.04 27.39 -44.53
C PRO A 111 3.55 27.46 -44.14
N ALA A 112 2.77 28.18 -44.93
CA ALA A 112 1.32 28.29 -44.76
C ALA A 112 0.72 26.88 -44.87
N GLY A 113 0.40 26.27 -43.72
CA GLY A 113 -0.08 24.90 -43.61
C GLY A 113 0.60 24.06 -42.51
N ALA A 114 1.76 24.48 -41.99
CA ALA A 114 2.33 23.84 -40.80
C ALA A 114 1.62 24.34 -39.53
N LYS A 115 1.06 23.41 -38.74
CA LYS A 115 0.47 23.72 -37.44
C LYS A 115 1.47 24.50 -36.60
N THR A 116 1.04 25.65 -36.11
CA THR A 116 1.81 26.48 -35.19
C THR A 116 2.20 25.67 -33.95
N PRO A 117 3.31 26.00 -33.26
CA PRO A 117 3.69 25.33 -32.01
C PRO A 117 2.56 25.37 -30.96
N ALA A 118 1.73 26.40 -30.97
CA ALA A 118 0.54 26.51 -30.12
C ALA A 118 -0.54 25.46 -30.44
N GLU A 119 -0.78 25.16 -31.72
CA GLU A 119 -1.73 24.12 -32.15
C GLU A 119 -1.23 22.71 -31.83
N GLN A 120 0.08 22.46 -31.95
CA GLN A 120 0.68 21.16 -31.60
C GLN A 120 0.59 20.87 -30.10
N GLU A 121 0.83 21.89 -29.28
CA GLU A 121 0.68 21.80 -27.83
C GLU A 121 -0.79 21.56 -27.42
N ALA A 122 -1.76 22.18 -28.11
CA ALA A 122 -3.18 21.90 -27.89
C ALA A 122 -3.55 20.44 -28.26
N ASP A 123 -3.06 19.92 -29.40
CA ASP A 123 -3.27 18.54 -29.82
C ASP A 123 -2.62 17.53 -28.88
N PHE A 124 -1.46 17.86 -28.30
CA PHE A 124 -0.79 17.01 -27.31
C PHE A 124 -1.60 16.96 -26.00
N ARG A 125 -1.99 18.12 -25.45
CA ARG A 125 -2.84 18.18 -24.25
C ARG A 125 -4.18 17.47 -24.43
N LYS A 126 -4.79 17.61 -25.61
CA LYS A 126 -6.04 16.91 -25.93
C LYS A 126 -5.86 15.39 -25.88
N ARG A 127 -4.79 14.85 -26.50
CA ARG A 127 -4.48 13.41 -26.46
C ARG A 127 -4.14 12.88 -25.07
N LEU A 128 -3.47 13.68 -24.24
CA LEU A 128 -3.24 13.32 -22.83
C LEU A 128 -4.56 13.23 -22.06
N ALA A 129 -5.41 14.25 -22.18
CA ALA A 129 -6.70 14.28 -21.48
C ALA A 129 -7.66 13.18 -21.95
N GLU A 130 -7.65 12.82 -23.24
CA GLU A 130 -8.45 11.70 -23.76
C GLU A 130 -7.95 10.35 -23.25
N ARG A 131 -6.62 10.14 -23.19
CA ARG A 131 -6.06 8.91 -22.62
C ARG A 131 -6.34 8.80 -21.12
N GLU A 132 -6.18 9.88 -20.36
CA GLU A 132 -6.50 9.88 -18.93
C GLU A 132 -7.99 9.58 -18.68
N LYS A 133 -8.90 10.17 -19.47
CA LYS A 133 -10.34 9.86 -19.38
C LYS A 133 -10.64 8.41 -19.77
N ALA A 134 -9.94 7.86 -20.75
CA ALA A 134 -10.08 6.46 -21.15
C ALA A 134 -9.60 5.53 -20.05
N GLU A 135 -8.43 5.79 -19.47
CA GLU A 135 -7.87 5.03 -18.33
C GLU A 135 -8.77 5.13 -17.09
N GLN A 136 -9.28 6.32 -16.77
CA GLN A 136 -10.24 6.51 -15.67
C GLN A 136 -11.53 5.73 -15.92
N LYS A 137 -12.09 5.78 -17.14
CA LYS A 137 -13.30 5.04 -17.47
C LYS A 137 -13.08 3.53 -17.40
N GLU A 138 -11.96 3.03 -17.90
CA GLU A 138 -11.61 1.61 -17.84
C GLU A 138 -11.45 1.15 -16.38
N ALA A 139 -10.77 1.93 -15.54
CA ALA A 139 -10.65 1.66 -14.10
C ALA A 139 -12.01 1.71 -13.38
N GLU A 140 -12.89 2.66 -13.72
CA GLU A 140 -14.25 2.70 -13.20
C GLU A 140 -15.08 1.49 -13.64
N ASP A 141 -14.97 1.07 -14.88
CA ASP A 141 -15.72 -0.06 -15.42
C ASP A 141 -15.22 -1.39 -14.83
N GLU A 142 -13.91 -1.54 -14.62
CA GLU A 142 -13.30 -2.68 -13.92
C GLU A 142 -13.73 -2.73 -12.45
N THR A 143 -13.71 -1.59 -11.75
CA THR A 143 -14.18 -1.54 -10.35
C THR A 143 -15.67 -1.85 -10.24
N LYS A 144 -16.51 -1.32 -11.14
CA LYS A 144 -17.95 -1.67 -11.20
C LYS A 144 -18.17 -3.15 -11.50
N ALA A 145 -17.40 -3.73 -12.42
CA ALA A 145 -17.47 -5.16 -12.72
C ALA A 145 -17.09 -6.02 -11.50
N THR A 146 -16.00 -5.66 -10.82
CA THR A 146 -15.55 -6.35 -9.61
C THR A 146 -16.57 -6.25 -8.47
N GLN A 147 -17.11 -5.05 -8.24
CA GLN A 147 -18.14 -4.82 -7.22
C GLN A 147 -19.41 -5.61 -7.51
N ARG A 148 -19.86 -5.64 -8.76
CA ARG A 148 -21.03 -6.43 -9.18
C ARG A 148 -20.82 -7.93 -8.96
N ASN A 149 -19.66 -8.45 -9.36
CA ASN A 149 -19.32 -9.87 -9.14
C ASN A 149 -19.26 -10.20 -7.64
N ALA A 150 -18.66 -9.34 -6.83
CA ALA A 150 -18.62 -9.50 -5.37
C ALA A 150 -20.03 -9.47 -4.75
N ALA A 151 -20.87 -8.52 -5.15
CA ALA A 151 -22.25 -8.41 -4.70
C ALA A 151 -23.07 -9.66 -5.08
N CYS A 152 -22.89 -10.17 -6.30
CA CYS A 152 -23.54 -11.40 -6.75
C CYS A 152 -23.16 -12.60 -5.87
N ASN A 153 -21.85 -12.82 -5.68
CA ASN A 153 -21.36 -13.96 -4.90
C ASN A 153 -21.80 -13.87 -3.44
N GLN A 154 -21.72 -12.68 -2.84
CA GLN A 154 -22.17 -12.46 -1.47
C GLN A 154 -23.68 -12.72 -1.31
N ALA A 155 -24.50 -12.26 -2.26
CA ALA A 155 -25.94 -12.45 -2.22
C ALA A 155 -26.32 -13.93 -2.36
N LYS A 156 -25.64 -14.69 -3.23
CA LYS A 156 -25.85 -16.14 -3.36
C LYS A 156 -25.54 -16.88 -2.04
N THR A 157 -24.40 -16.59 -1.42
CA THR A 157 -24.03 -17.19 -0.12
C THR A 157 -25.03 -16.84 0.98
N TYR A 158 -25.50 -15.59 1.01
CA TYR A 158 -26.48 -15.15 2.00
C TYR A 158 -27.84 -15.83 1.79
N LEU A 159 -28.30 -15.96 0.54
CA LEU A 159 -29.53 -16.68 0.21
C LEU A 159 -29.48 -18.13 0.69
N GLN A 160 -28.38 -18.82 0.41
CA GLN A 160 -28.17 -20.20 0.85
C GLN A 160 -28.29 -20.33 2.38
N MET A 161 -27.65 -19.43 3.15
CA MET A 161 -27.77 -19.43 4.61
C MET A 161 -29.21 -19.24 5.11
N LEU A 162 -30.00 -18.40 4.45
CA LEU A 162 -31.40 -18.16 4.79
C LEU A 162 -32.25 -19.40 4.52
N GLU A 163 -32.03 -20.06 3.38
CA GLU A 163 -32.74 -21.26 2.92
C GLU A 163 -32.40 -22.52 3.73
N GLU A 164 -31.14 -22.67 4.17
CA GLU A 164 -30.69 -23.77 5.03
C GLU A 164 -31.25 -23.67 6.47
N GLY A 165 -32.04 -22.63 6.79
CA GLY A 165 -32.70 -22.47 8.08
C GLY A 165 -31.76 -21.98 9.19
N THR A 166 -30.62 -21.38 8.84
CA THR A 166 -29.69 -20.80 9.83
C THR A 166 -30.40 -19.70 10.64
N ARG A 167 -30.26 -19.74 11.96
CA ARG A 167 -30.80 -18.71 12.85
C ARG A 167 -29.90 -17.47 12.84
N LEU A 168 -30.39 -16.38 12.24
CA LEU A 168 -29.68 -15.11 12.19
C LEU A 168 -30.14 -14.18 13.30
N LEU A 169 -29.18 -13.55 13.99
CA LEU A 169 -29.43 -12.59 15.05
C LEU A 169 -29.26 -11.18 14.48
N ARG A 170 -30.32 -10.35 14.49
CA ARG A 170 -30.30 -8.97 14.02
C ARG A 170 -30.64 -8.01 15.15
N PRO A 171 -29.91 -6.88 15.32
CA PRO A 171 -30.40 -5.81 16.16
C PRO A 171 -31.73 -5.24 15.63
N ASP A 172 -32.69 -5.03 16.51
CA ASP A 172 -33.92 -4.26 16.25
C ASP A 172 -33.68 -2.75 16.37
N ALA A 173 -34.73 -1.95 16.21
CA ALA A 173 -34.65 -0.49 16.27
C ALA A 173 -34.24 0.01 17.67
N GLU A 174 -34.54 -0.76 18.71
CA GLU A 174 -34.20 -0.50 20.10
C GLU A 174 -32.78 -0.98 20.46
N GLY A 175 -32.10 -1.68 19.55
CA GLY A 175 -30.74 -2.21 19.73
C GLY A 175 -30.68 -3.56 20.42
N ASN A 176 -31.81 -4.22 20.70
CA ASN A 176 -31.84 -5.59 21.20
C ASN A 176 -31.55 -6.55 20.05
N ARG A 177 -30.86 -7.65 20.34
CA ARG A 177 -30.53 -8.66 19.34
C ARG A 177 -31.58 -9.75 19.35
N ASN A 178 -32.39 -9.80 18.31
CA ASN A 178 -33.46 -10.78 18.18
C ASN A 178 -33.15 -11.71 17.00
N PHE A 179 -33.64 -12.94 17.08
CA PHE A 179 -33.57 -13.84 15.94
C PHE A 179 -34.55 -13.38 14.85
N LEU A 180 -34.18 -13.54 13.58
CA LEU A 180 -35.14 -13.41 12.48
C LEU A 180 -36.25 -14.43 12.65
N ASP A 181 -37.48 -13.94 12.69
CA ASP A 181 -38.69 -14.76 12.57
C ASP A 181 -38.91 -15.21 11.10
N ASP A 182 -39.94 -16.02 10.90
CA ASP A 182 -40.21 -16.65 9.59
C ASP A 182 -40.65 -15.62 8.53
N ASP A 183 -41.42 -14.61 8.93
CA ASP A 183 -41.88 -13.54 8.02
C ASP A 183 -40.70 -12.65 7.60
N GLN A 184 -39.83 -12.30 8.55
CA GLN A 184 -38.61 -11.54 8.29
C GLN A 184 -37.64 -12.33 7.42
N ARG A 185 -37.51 -13.64 7.63
CA ARG A 185 -36.68 -14.52 6.79
C ARG A 185 -37.21 -14.53 5.35
N ALA A 186 -38.51 -14.71 5.16
CA ALA A 186 -39.12 -14.69 3.83
C ALA A 186 -38.90 -13.35 3.11
N ALA A 187 -39.00 -12.22 3.83
CA ALA A 187 -38.71 -10.91 3.28
C ALA A 187 -37.23 -10.73 2.89
N GLU A 188 -36.30 -11.20 3.72
CA GLU A 188 -34.87 -11.15 3.39
C GLU A 188 -34.50 -12.07 2.23
N VAL A 189 -35.15 -13.24 2.10
CA VAL A 189 -35.01 -14.12 0.94
C VAL A 189 -35.42 -13.38 -0.33
N GLN A 190 -36.61 -12.78 -0.36
CA GLN A 190 -37.10 -12.04 -1.52
C GLN A 190 -36.16 -10.88 -1.89
N LYS A 191 -35.74 -10.11 -0.89
CA LYS A 191 -34.80 -9.00 -1.09
C LYS A 191 -33.45 -9.49 -1.65
N THR A 192 -32.96 -10.63 -1.16
CA THR A 192 -31.69 -11.21 -1.63
C THR A 192 -31.80 -11.72 -3.06
N GLN A 193 -32.94 -12.32 -3.42
CA GLN A 193 -33.24 -12.71 -4.80
C GLN A 193 -33.27 -11.50 -5.74
N ASP A 194 -33.82 -10.36 -5.32
CA ASP A 194 -33.78 -9.12 -6.11
C ASP A 194 -32.36 -8.59 -6.31
N VAL A 195 -31.49 -8.71 -5.30
CA VAL A 195 -30.06 -8.36 -5.40
C VAL A 195 -29.37 -9.29 -6.40
N ILE A 196 -29.64 -10.59 -6.35
CA ILE A 196 -29.11 -11.56 -7.31
C ILE A 196 -29.57 -11.21 -8.73
N ALA A 197 -30.86 -10.96 -8.94
CA ALA A 197 -31.42 -10.62 -10.26
C ALA A 197 -30.80 -9.36 -10.87
N LYS A 198 -30.35 -8.41 -10.03
CA LYS A 198 -29.71 -7.15 -10.48
C LYS A 198 -28.22 -7.27 -10.73
N ASN A 199 -27.53 -8.24 -10.10
CA ASN A 199 -26.06 -8.25 -10.04
C ASN A 199 -25.38 -9.50 -10.65
N CYS A 200 -26.11 -10.56 -11.02
CA CYS A 200 -25.53 -11.88 -11.37
C CYS A 200 -25.50 -12.30 -12.86
#